data_AF-A0A411YFU1-F1
#
_entry.id   AF-A0A411YFU1-F1
#
_cell.length_a   1.000
_cell.length_b   1.000
_cell.length_c   1.000
_cell.angle_alpha   90.00
_cell.angle_beta   90.00
_cell.angle_gamma   90.00
#
_symmetry.space_group_name_H-M   'P 1'
#
loop_
_entity.id
_entity.type
_entity.pdbx_description
1 polymer ?
#
loop_
_entity_poly.entity_id
_entity_poly.type
_entity_poly.pdbx_seq_one_letter_code
_entity_poly.pdbx_strand_id
1 'polypeptide(L)' 'MTISMHIRDLDEPTHQELVRRADAAGVSLRAYVVEVLRRHTGLPTVEDWLDEVRRDPPLPAEGPDSVTLVEEGRRDSDVA' A
#
# COMPACT_ATOMS: atom_id res chain seq x y z
N MET A 1 23.75 -8.06 -9.40
CA MET A 1 24.14 -8.22 -7.98
C MET A 1 23.21 -9.26 -7.37
N THR A 2 23.74 -10.25 -6.66
CA THR A 2 22.93 -11.25 -5.94
C THR A 2 22.98 -10.92 -4.46
N ILE A 3 21.86 -10.51 -3.89
CA ILE A 3 21.72 -10.23 -2.45
C ILE A 3 21.03 -11.44 -1.82
N SER A 4 21.65 -12.01 -0.78
CA SER A 4 21.08 -13.09 0.03
C SER A 4 20.58 -12.53 1.36
N MET A 5 19.34 -12.83 1.71
CA MET A 5 18.72 -12.42 2.98
C MET A 5 18.46 -13.67 3.83
N HIS A 6 18.87 -13.61 5.10
CA HIS A 6 18.57 -14.65 6.09
C HIS A 6 17.67 -14.04 7.17
N ILE A 7 16.51 -14.63 7.40
CA ILE A 7 15.59 -14.21 8.46
C ILE A 7 15.90 -15.05 9.69
N ARG A 8 16.14 -14.41 10.83
CA ARG A 8 16.34 -15.07 12.13
C ARG A 8 15.13 -14.80 13.01
N ASP A 9 14.92 -15.69 13.98
CA ASP A 9 13.86 -15.56 15.00
C ASP A 9 12.45 -15.47 14.41
N LEU A 10 12.21 -16.11 13.26
CA LEU A 10 10.88 -16.26 12.69
C LEU A 10 10.13 -17.32 13.51
N ASP A 11 8.96 -16.95 14.03
CA ASP A 11 8.13 -17.88 14.78
C ASP A 11 7.61 -19.01 13.88
N GLU A 12 7.50 -20.20 14.46
CA GLU A 12 7.08 -21.41 13.74
C GLU A 12 5.70 -21.25 13.05
N PRO A 13 4.67 -20.63 13.67
CA PRO A 13 3.40 -20.38 13.00
C PRO A 13 3.54 -19.56 11.71
N THR A 14 4.31 -18.46 11.75
CA THR A 14 4.55 -17.65 10.55
C THR A 14 5.30 -18.43 9.48
N HIS A 15 6.32 -19.20 9.87
CA HIS A 15 7.06 -20.06 8.93
C HIS A 15 6.13 -21.07 8.22
N GLN A 16 5.28 -21.76 8.97
CA GLN A 16 4.33 -22.74 8.42
C GLN A 16 3.33 -22.09 7.47
N GLU A 17 2.81 -20.92 7.80
CA GLU A 17 1.87 -20.22 6.93
C GLU A 17 2.54 -19.76 5.63
N LEU A 18 3.80 -19.32 5.67
CA LEU A 18 4.55 -18.98 4.46
C LEU A 18 4.79 -20.21 3.58
N VAL A 19 5.12 -21.36 4.16
CA VAL A 19 5.27 -22.64 3.43
C VAL A 19 3.95 -23.01 2.76
N ARG A 20 2.85 -23.03 3.53
CA ARG A 20 1.52 -23.37 3.02
C ARG A 20 1.10 -22.48 1.85
N ARG A 21 1.37 -21.17 1.93
CA ARG A 21 1.05 -20.23 0.85
C ARG A 21 1.96 -20.38 -0.37
N ALA A 22 3.24 -20.70 -0.17
CA ALA A 22 4.16 -20.99 -1.26
C ALA A 22 3.72 -22.23 -2.04
N ASP A 23 3.33 -23.30 -1.33
CA ASP A 23 2.80 -24.53 -1.91
C ASP A 23 1.51 -24.28 -2.70
N ALA A 24 0.57 -23.52 -2.12
CA ALA A 24 -0.67 -23.14 -2.78
C ALA A 24 -0.45 -22.31 -4.06
N ALA A 25 0.64 -21.53 -4.11
CA ALA A 25 1.05 -20.75 -5.26
C ALA A 25 1.92 -21.55 -6.26
N GLY A 26 2.28 -22.80 -5.95
CA GLY A 26 3.11 -23.65 -6.82
C GLY A 26 4.55 -23.15 -6.99
N VAL A 27 5.07 -22.41 -6.01
CA VAL A 27 6.41 -21.81 -6.06
C VAL A 27 7.23 -22.19 -4.83
N SER A 28 8.56 -22.10 -4.92
CA SER A 28 9.41 -22.30 -3.74
C SER A 28 9.15 -21.25 -2.67
N LEU A 29 9.35 -21.60 -1.39
CA LEU A 29 9.25 -20.66 -0.25
C LEU A 29 10.08 -19.39 -0.48
N ARG A 30 11.31 -19.53 -1.00
CA ARG A 30 12.17 -18.39 -1.33
C ARG A 30 11.52 -17.47 -2.36
N ALA A 31 10.99 -18.03 -3.45
CA ALA A 31 10.33 -17.25 -4.49
C ALA A 31 9.09 -16.54 -3.95
N TYR A 32 8.32 -17.23 -3.11
CA TYR A 32 7.14 -16.67 -2.45
C TYR A 32 7.50 -15.47 -1.54
N VAL A 33 8.50 -15.63 -0.68
CA VAL A 33 8.96 -14.56 0.22
C VAL A 33 9.46 -13.34 -0.57
N VAL A 34 10.20 -13.56 -1.65
CA VAL A 34 10.65 -12.46 -2.53
C VAL A 34 9.46 -11.72 -3.14
N GLU A 35 8.42 -12.43 -3.59
CA GLU A 35 7.21 -11.82 -4.14
C GLU A 35 6.45 -11.01 -3.10
N VAL A 36 6.31 -11.52 -1.87
CA VAL A 36 5.70 -10.80 -0.76
C VAL A 36 6.45 -9.50 -0.48
N LEU A 37 7.78 -9.55 -0.40
CA LEU A 37 8.60 -8.37 -0.18
C LEU A 37 8.46 -7.36 -1.32
N ARG A 38 8.49 -7.82 -2.57
CA ARG A 38 8.29 -6.95 -3.74
C ARG A 38 6.94 -6.23 -3.71
N ARG A 39 5.86 -6.92 -3.33
CA ARG A 39 4.54 -6.30 -3.18
C ARG A 39 4.54 -5.29 -2.05
N HIS A 40 5.15 -5.64 -0.92
CA HIS A 40 5.21 -4.77 0.25
C HIS A 40 6.00 -3.49 -0.03
N THR A 41 7.09 -3.57 -0.79
CA THR A 41 7.94 -2.41 -1.13
C THR A 41 7.61 -1.77 -2.48
N GLY A 42 6.57 -2.25 -3.16
CA GLY A 42 6.22 -1.81 -4.52
C GLY A 42 5.52 -0.46 -4.57
N LEU A 43 5.00 0.01 -3.44
CA LEU A 43 4.34 1.30 -3.28
C LEU A 43 4.89 2.02 -2.05
N PRO A 44 4.96 3.36 -2.06
CA PRO A 44 5.26 4.13 -0.87
C PRO A 44 4.20 3.87 0.21
N THR A 45 4.59 4.00 1.48
CA THR A 45 3.60 4.05 2.54
C THR A 45 2.73 5.30 2.39
N VAL A 46 1.57 5.33 3.05
CA VAL A 46 0.72 6.53 3.06
C VAL A 46 1.49 7.74 3.61
N GLU A 47 2.34 7.53 4.62
CA GLU A 47 3.16 8.59 5.20
C GLU A 47 4.21 9.10 4.20
N ASP A 48 4.94 8.19 3.56
CA ASP A 48 5.92 8.55 2.52
C ASP A 48 5.26 9.32 1.36
N TRP A 49 4.09 8.85 0.94
CA TRP A 49 3.31 9.49 -0.11
C TRP A 49 2.79 10.87 0.31
N LEU A 50 2.29 11.04 1.54
CA LEU A 50 1.88 12.34 2.05
C LEU A 50 3.04 13.32 2.14
N ASP A 51 4.23 12.84 2.52
CA ASP A 51 5.43 13.66 2.53
C ASP A 51 5.89 14.04 1.13
N GLU A 52 5.68 13.18 0.12
CA GLU A 52 5.85 13.55 -1.30
C GLU A 52 4.88 14.66 -1.70
N VAL A 53 3.58 14.50 -1.45
CA VAL A 53 2.55 15.50 -1.78
C VAL A 53 2.82 16.85 -1.11
N ARG A 54 3.32 16.86 0.14
CA ARG A 54 3.66 18.11 0.85
C ARG A 54 4.84 18.85 0.23
N ARG A 55 5.73 18.17 -0.52
CA ARG A 55 6.85 18.81 -1.22
C ARG A 55 6.41 19.48 -2.52
N ASP A 56 5.28 19.07 -3.08
CA ASP A 56 4.77 19.69 -4.30
C ASP A 56 4.30 21.12 -3.99
N PRO A 57 4.66 22.09 -4.84
CA PRO A 57 4.14 23.44 -4.70
C PRO A 57 2.61 23.38 -4.80
N PRO A 58 1.88 24.10 -3.93
CA PRO A 58 0.43 24.11 -3.99
C PRO A 58 -0.01 24.54 -5.39
N LEU A 59 -0.88 23.75 -6.01
CA LEU A 59 -1.49 24.13 -7.27
C LEU A 59 -2.29 25.43 -7.05
N PRO A 60 -2.22 26.39 -7.98
CA PRO A 60 -3.10 27.54 -7.92
C PRO A 60 -4.55 27.05 -7.92
N ALA A 61 -5.28 27.38 -6.84
CA ALA A 61 -6.67 27.00 -6.68
C ALA A 61 -7.54 27.86 -7.60
N GLU A 62 -7.65 27.47 -8.86
CA GLU A 62 -8.66 27.99 -9.78
C GLU A 62 -9.84 27.03 -9.79
N GLY A 63 -10.80 27.26 -8.90
CA GLY A 63 -12.03 26.48 -8.83
C GLY A 63 -12.80 26.70 -7.53
N PRO A 64 -14.11 26.38 -7.50
CA PRO A 64 -14.88 26.34 -6.27
C PRO A 64 -14.26 25.32 -5.30
N ASP A 65 -14.30 25.65 -4.02
CA ASP A 65 -13.83 24.75 -2.97
C ASP A 65 -14.56 23.41 -3.03
N SER A 66 -13.79 22.33 -3.21
CA SER A 66 -14.29 20.98 -3.33
C SER A 66 -15.11 20.53 -2.12
N VAL A 67 -14.82 21.04 -0.91
CA VAL A 67 -15.63 20.73 0.27
C VAL A 67 -17.01 21.34 0.12
N THR A 68 -17.07 22.62 -0.26
CA THR A 68 -18.32 23.34 -0.52
C THR A 68 -19.17 22.65 -1.59
N LEU A 69 -18.58 22.19 -2.70
CA LEU A 69 -19.31 21.47 -3.75
C LEU A 69 -19.93 20.14 -3.26
N VAL A 70 -19.24 19.42 -2.38
CA VAL A 70 -19.73 18.16 -1.81
C VAL A 70 -20.88 18.42 -0.83
N GLU A 71 -20.79 19.49 -0.03
CA GLU A 71 -21.87 19.89 0.87
C GLU A 71 -23.13 20.33 0.11
N GLU A 72 -22.96 21.07 -1.00
CA GLU A 72 -24.06 21.45 -1.89
C GLU A 72 -24.74 20.21 -2.51
N GLY A 73 -23.96 19.26 -3.04
CA GLY A 73 -24.52 18.02 -3.59
C GLY A 73 -25.25 17.15 -2.55
N ARG A 74 -24.80 17.15 -1.29
CA ARG A 74 -25.51 16.47 -0.19
C ARG A 74 -26.81 17.17 0.16
N ARG A 75 -26.82 18.51 0.23
CA ARG A 75 -28.04 19.29 0.46
C ARG A 75 -29.09 19.05 -0.61
N ASP A 76 -28.68 18.97 -1.88
CA ASP A 76 -29.61 18.72 -2.99
C ASP A 76 -30.17 17.28 -2.97
N SER A 77 -29.41 16.33 -2.41
CA SER A 77 -29.84 14.92 -2.29
C SER A 77 -30.80 14.67 -1.11
N ASP A 78 -30.67 15.44 -0.02
CA ASP A 78 -31.51 15.31 1.18
C ASP A 78 -32.89 16.00 1.05
N VAL A 79 -33.12 16.73 -0.05
CA VAL A 79 -34.39 17.46 -0.32
C VAL A 79 -35.31 16.68 -1.30
N ALA A 80 -34.93 15.47 -1.71
CA ALA A 80 -35.70 14.60 -2.63
C ALA A 80 -36.59 13.56 -1.91
#